data_AF-A0A5A7S0S1-F1
#
_entry.id   AF-A0A5A7S0S1-F1
#
_cell.length_a   1.000
_cell.length_b   1.000
_cell.length_c   1.000
_cell.angle_alpha   90.00
_cell.angle_beta   90.00
_cell.angle_gamma   90.00
#
_symmetry.space_group_name_H-M   'P 1'
#
loop_
_entity.id
_entity.type
_entity.pdbx_description
1 polymer ?
#
loop_
_entity_poly.entity_id
_entity_poly.type
_entity_poly.pdbx_seq_one_letter_code
_entity_poly.pdbx_strand_id
1 'polypeptide(L)' 'MIEEPDFNVYPCRGEYLVLDKNYSNLINSMIYPVPVKELGVLGVHITPTIEGNILLGPSAEFIDDDDDVSTTKK' A
#
# COMPACT_ATOMS: atom_id res chain seq x y z
N MET A 1 33.87 0.78 13.61
CA MET A 1 32.97 1.89 13.96
C MET A 1 32.07 2.08 12.76
N ILE A 2 30.76 1.91 12.94
CA ILE A 2 29.77 2.20 11.90
C ILE A 2 29.38 3.66 12.14
N GLU A 3 29.48 4.52 11.12
CA GLU A 3 28.98 5.89 11.20
C GLU A 3 27.45 5.88 11.30
N GLU A 4 26.92 6.78 12.11
CA GLU A 4 25.48 7.06 12.15
C GLU A 4 25.04 7.59 10.78
N PRO A 5 23.91 7.11 10.24
CA PRO A 5 23.42 7.58 8.94
C PRO A 5 23.04 9.06 8.96
N ASP A 6 23.48 9.82 7.94
CA ASP A 6 23.05 11.21 7.69
C ASP A 6 21.75 11.26 6.89
N PHE A 7 20.71 10.56 7.37
CA PHE A 7 19.37 10.62 6.80
C PHE A 7 18.30 10.36 7.87
N ASN A 8 17.08 10.83 7.60
CA ASN A 8 15.92 10.56 8.43
C ASN A 8 15.07 9.46 7.78
N VAL A 9 14.57 8.52 8.58
CA VAL A 9 13.58 7.53 8.17
C VAL A 9 12.20 7.99 8.65
N TYR A 10 11.22 7.92 7.76
CA TYR A 10 9.82 8.20 8.06
C TYR A 10 9.01 6.94 7.72
N PRO A 11 8.74 6.05 8.70
CA PRO A 11 8.06 4.81 8.41
C PRO A 11 6.60 5.07 8.01
N CYS A 12 6.15 4.37 6.97
CA CYS A 12 4.80 4.48 6.44
C CYS A 12 4.23 3.06 6.24
N ARG A 13 3.20 2.74 7.02
CA ARG A 13 2.47 1.48 6.94
C ARG A 13 1.44 1.56 5.82
N GLY A 14 1.41 0.51 5.01
CA GLY A 14 0.42 0.34 3.95
C GLY A 14 -0.23 -1.03 4.03
N GLU A 15 -1.55 -1.06 4.01
CA GLU A 15 -2.35 -2.27 4.11
C GLU A 15 -3.11 -2.54 2.81
N TYR A 16 -3.28 -3.82 2.49
CA TYR A 16 -3.97 -4.26 1.28
C TYR A 16 -5.20 -5.11 1.62
N LEU A 17 -6.27 -4.88 0.88
CA LEU A 17 -7.38 -5.82 0.79
C LEU A 17 -7.19 -6.73 -0.42
N VAL A 18 -7.29 -8.04 -0.20
CA VAL A 18 -7.29 -9.05 -1.26
C VAL A 18 -8.73 -9.41 -1.56
N LEU A 19 -9.17 -9.14 -2.79
CA LEU A 19 -10.45 -9.62 -3.28
C LEU A 19 -10.31 -11.05 -3.79
N ASP A 20 -11.35 -11.83 -3.54
CA ASP A 20 -11.44 -13.22 -3.98
C ASP A 20 -11.41 -13.35 -5.51
N LYS A 21 -10.95 -14.51 -6.00
CA LYS A 21 -10.85 -14.83 -7.43
C LYS A 21 -12.18 -14.74 -8.17
N ASN A 22 -13.32 -14.82 -7.47
CA ASN A 22 -14.64 -14.58 -8.06
C ASN A 22 -14.77 -13.19 -8.73
N TYR A 23 -13.91 -12.23 -8.37
CA TYR A 23 -13.84 -10.90 -8.95
C TYR A 23 -12.77 -10.75 -10.04
N SER A 24 -12.09 -11.81 -10.46
CA SER A 24 -10.93 -11.74 -11.38
C SER A 24 -11.19 -10.98 -12.69
N ASN A 25 -12.44 -11.00 -13.15
CA ASN A 25 -12.84 -10.40 -14.43
C ASN A 25 -13.38 -8.96 -14.28
N LEU A 26 -13.34 -8.39 -13.07
CA LEU A 26 -13.83 -7.03 -12.81
C LEU A 26 -12.97 -5.97 -13.52
N ILE A 27 -11.67 -6.21 -13.63
CA ILE A 27 -10.71 -5.35 -14.31
C ILE A 27 -9.68 -6.21 -15.06
N ASN A 28 -9.20 -5.71 -16.20
CA ASN A 28 -8.19 -6.41 -17.02
C ASN A 28 -6.85 -5.67 -17.07
N SER A 29 -6.74 -4.55 -16.38
CA SER A 29 -5.57 -3.66 -16.39
C SER A 29 -5.33 -3.09 -15.01
N MET A 30 -4.09 -2.66 -14.75
CA MET A 30 -3.75 -1.89 -13.56
C MET A 30 -4.50 -0.54 -13.58
N ILE A 31 -5.09 -0.14 -12.45
CA ILE A 31 -5.75 1.16 -12.31
C ILE A 31 -4.99 1.98 -11.27
N TYR A 32 -4.46 3.12 -11.72
CA TYR A 32 -3.80 4.12 -10.89
C TYR A 32 -4.56 5.43 -11.02
N PRO A 33 -5.35 5.81 -9.99
CA PRO A 33 -5.97 7.13 -9.95
C PRO A 33 -4.92 8.25 -9.96
N VAL A 34 -5.32 9.43 -10.41
CA VAL A 34 -4.46 10.61 -10.29
C VAL A 34 -4.32 10.97 -8.81
N PRO A 35 -3.09 11.11 -8.27
CA PRO A 35 -2.89 11.44 -6.87
C PRO A 35 -3.47 12.80 -6.50
N VAL A 36 -4.01 12.90 -5.28
CA VAL A 36 -4.41 14.16 -4.66
C VAL A 36 -3.17 14.77 -4.00
N LYS A 37 -2.70 15.91 -4.50
CA LYS A 37 -1.39 16.50 -4.12
C LYS A 37 -1.28 16.76 -2.62
N GLU A 38 -2.37 17.15 -1.99
CA GLU A 38 -2.45 17.53 -0.58
C GLU A 38 -2.19 16.35 0.37
N LEU A 39 -2.34 15.11 -0.11
CA LEU A 39 -2.15 13.91 0.71
C LEU A 39 -0.68 13.46 0.79
N GLY A 40 0.20 13.95 -0.10
CA GLY A 40 1.61 13.57 -0.11
C GLY A 40 1.88 12.09 -0.46
N VAL A 41 0.86 11.36 -0.90
CA VAL A 41 0.92 9.93 -1.25
C VAL A 41 0.21 9.66 -2.58
N LEU A 42 0.50 8.52 -3.21
CA LEU A 42 -0.09 8.16 -4.50
C LEU A 42 -1.58 7.78 -4.38
N GLY A 43 -1.99 7.26 -3.23
CA GLY A 43 -3.33 6.74 -3.00
C GLY A 43 -3.48 5.28 -3.41
N VAL A 44 -4.73 4.80 -3.36
CA VAL A 44 -5.08 3.40 -3.60
C VAL A 44 -5.06 3.08 -5.09
N HIS A 45 -4.30 2.05 -5.47
CA HIS A 45 -4.34 1.44 -6.79
C HIS A 45 -5.12 0.12 -6.76
N ILE A 46 -5.59 -0.30 -7.94
CA ILE A 46 -6.30 -1.56 -8.14
C ILE A 46 -5.47 -2.44 -9.05
N THR A 47 -5.05 -3.60 -8.53
CA THR A 47 -4.05 -4.46 -9.17
C THR A 47 -4.59 -5.86 -9.38
N PRO A 48 -4.86 -6.28 -10.63
CA PRO A 48 -5.09 -7.69 -10.92
C PRO A 48 -3.78 -8.45 -10.76
N THR A 49 -3.83 -9.58 -10.06
CA THR A 49 -2.67 -10.44 -9.80
C THR A 49 -2.62 -11.61 -10.78
N ILE A 50 -1.44 -12.23 -10.93
CA ILE A 50 -1.26 -13.43 -11.75
C ILE A 50 -2.09 -14.63 -11.25
N GLU A 51 -2.44 -14.64 -9.96
CA GLU A 51 -3.24 -15.71 -9.35
C GLU A 51 -4.76 -15.51 -9.51
N GLY A 52 -5.17 -14.40 -10.13
CA GLY A 52 -6.57 -14.06 -10.40
C GLY A 52 -7.27 -13.26 -9.29
N ASN A 53 -6.61 -12.98 -8.17
CA ASN A 53 -7.13 -12.06 -7.15
C ASN A 53 -6.93 -10.60 -7.60
N ILE A 54 -7.68 -9.68 -6.99
CA ILE A 54 -7.47 -8.24 -7.14
C ILE A 54 -6.98 -7.66 -5.81
N LEU A 55 -5.91 -6.89 -5.82
CA LEU A 55 -5.45 -6.12 -4.66
C LEU A 55 -6.04 -4.71 -4.71
N LEU A 56 -6.57 -4.26 -3.57
CA LEU A 56 -6.92 -2.88 -3.30
C LEU A 56 -5.93 -2.33 -2.27
N GLY A 57 -5.19 -1.29 -2.64
CA GLY A 57 -4.30 -0.62 -1.69
C GLY A 57 -3.13 0.07 -2.36
N PRO A 58 -2.09 0.44 -1.59
CA PRO A 58 -2.08 0.35 -0.13
C PRO A 58 -2.90 1.48 0.51
N SER A 59 -3.28 1.33 1.79
CA SER A 59 -3.47 2.50 2.67
C SER A 59 -2.12 3.23 2.86
N ALA A 60 -2.14 4.42 3.48
CA ALA A 60 -0.90 5.12 3.80
C ALA A 60 -1.04 5.78 5.16
N GLU A 61 -0.32 5.26 6.14
CA GLU A 61 -0.30 5.73 7.51
C GLU A 61 1.15 5.91 7.95
N PHE A 62 1.56 7.16 8.22
CA PHE A 62 2.85 7.43 8.83
C PHE A 62 2.80 7.04 10.31
N ILE A 63 3.79 6.27 10.74
CA ILE A 63 3.89 5.74 12.11
C ILE A 63 5.18 6.25 12.76
N ASP A 64 5.28 6.12 14.08
CA ASP A 64 6.48 6.54 14.83
C ASP A 64 7.46 5.38 15.08
N ASP A 65 6.94 4.14 15.14
CA ASP A 65 7.70 2.92 15.40
C ASP A 65 7.95 2.17 14.08
N ASP A 66 9.22 2.06 13.67
CA ASP A 66 9.61 1.37 12.45
C ASP A 66 9.57 -0.17 12.56
N ASP A 67 9.45 -0.71 13.77
CA ASP A 67 9.27 -2.14 14.04
C ASP A 67 7.78 -2.55 14.14
N ASP A 68 6.82 -1.62 14.02
CA ASP A 68 5.38 -1.93 14.09
C ASP A 68 4.87 -2.66 12.83
N VAL A 69 4.67 -3.97 12.98
CA VAL A 69 4.13 -4.89 11.96
C VAL A 69 2.63 -5.19 12.12
N SER A 70 1.90 -4.39 12.92
CA SER A 70 0.48 -4.62 13.16
C SER A 70 -0.40 -4.29 11.95
N THR A 71 -1.61 -4.86 11.94
CA THR A 71 -2.62 -4.63 10.89
C THR A 71 -3.97 -4.27 11.49
N THR A 72 -4.74 -3.43 10.80
CA THR A 72 -6.11 -3.05 11.13
C THR A 72 -7.00 -4.29 11.18
N LYS A 73 -7.72 -4.45 12.30
CA LYS A 73 -8.69 -5.54 12.47
C LYS A 73 -9.92 -5.26 11.62
N LYS A 74 -10.41 -6.30 10.94
CA LYS A 74 -11.61 -6.28 10.11
C LYS A 74 -12.89 -6.41 10.93
#